data_AF-A0AAD2VTN2-F1
#
_entry.id   AF-A0AAD2VTN2-F1
#
_cell.length_a   1.000
_cell.length_b   1.000
_cell.length_c   1.000
_cell.angle_alpha   90.00
_cell.angle_beta   90.00
_cell.angle_gamma   90.00
#
_symmetry.space_group_name_H-M   'P 1'
#
loop_
_entity.id
_entity.type
_entity.pdbx_description
1 polymer ?
#
loop_
_entity_poly.entity_id
_entity_poly.type
_entity_poly.pdbx_seq_one_letter_code
_entity_poly.pdbx_strand_id
1 'polypeptide(L)'
;MISNLLALTERRFDRTLQEQSQLNSIIKQQQQQCVDIRQRILVLATQAASYEKSEELSRTAFWERQRLKAVVLAEIAQFEFQIETLTGEISKNKVQLSEIAKRAFVLRNKCEKFRKYLKQQRIARRLKSELQQQNEIEELFVHVSHKNELK
;
A
#
# COMPACT_ATOMS: atom_id res chain seq x y z
N MET A 1 4.88 -28.75 6.26
CA MET A 1 5.65 -27.58 6.76
C MET A 1 5.75 -26.47 5.73
N ILE A 2 6.29 -26.69 4.53
CA ILE A 2 6.49 -25.63 3.51
C ILE A 2 5.18 -25.08 2.91
N SER A 3 4.14 -25.91 2.79
CA SER A 3 2.77 -25.45 2.45
C SER A 3 2.23 -24.42 3.43
N ASN A 4 2.47 -24.62 4.73
CA ASN A 4 2.02 -23.71 5.79
C ASN A 4 2.83 -22.40 5.74
N LEU A 5 4.14 -22.47 5.44
CA LEU A 5 4.97 -21.29 5.22
C LEU A 5 4.50 -20.48 4.00
N LEU A 6 4.12 -21.14 2.90
CA LEU A 6 3.52 -20.46 1.75
C LEU A 6 2.24 -19.71 2.17
N ALA A 7 1.30 -20.39 2.81
CA ALA A 7 0.04 -19.78 3.24
C ALA A 7 0.24 -18.60 4.20
N LEU A 8 1.20 -18.69 5.13
CA LEU A 8 1.56 -17.58 6.01
C LEU A 8 2.16 -16.40 5.25
N THR A 9 3.00 -16.68 4.25
CA THR A 9 3.65 -15.63 3.45
C THR A 9 2.64 -14.93 2.53
N GLU A 10 1.70 -15.68 1.95
CA GLU A 10 0.59 -15.15 1.15
C GLU A 10 -0.31 -14.26 1.99
N ARG A 11 -0.73 -14.70 3.19
CA ARG A 11 -1.50 -13.84 4.12
C ARG A 11 -0.77 -12.55 4.49
N ARG A 12 0.55 -12.61 4.70
CA ARG A 12 1.36 -11.41 4.97
C ARG A 12 1.41 -10.49 3.76
N PHE A 13 1.56 -11.05 2.57
CA PHE A 13 1.54 -10.29 1.32
C PHE A 13 0.20 -9.57 1.12
N ASP A 14 -0.92 -10.27 1.33
CA ASP A 14 -2.25 -9.69 1.21
C ASP A 14 -2.47 -8.52 2.19
N ARG A 15 -2.02 -8.68 3.45
CA ARG A 15 -2.05 -7.59 4.43
C ARG A 15 -1.21 -6.40 4.00
N THR A 16 -0.01 -6.63 3.46
CA THR A 16 0.85 -5.55 2.95
C THR A 16 0.19 -4.81 1.78
N LEU A 17 -0.55 -5.50 0.91
CA LEU A 17 -1.32 -4.86 -0.16
C LEU A 17 -2.50 -4.04 0.37
N GLN A 18 -3.16 -4.52 1.42
CA GLN A 18 -4.23 -3.76 2.11
C GLN A 18 -3.67 -2.52 2.79
N GLU A 19 -2.53 -2.62 3.49
CA GLU A 19 -1.84 -1.46 4.06
C GLU A 19 -1.49 -0.44 2.97
N GLN A 20 -1.02 -0.91 1.80
CA GLN A 20 -0.70 -0.05 0.67
C GLN A 20 -1.93 0.68 0.12
N SER A 21 -3.08 0.00 -0.01
CA SER A 21 -4.30 0.60 -0.54
C SER A 21 -4.89 1.63 0.44
N GLN A 22 -4.87 1.32 1.73
CA GLN A 22 -5.29 2.24 2.80
C GLN A 22 -4.43 3.50 2.84
N LEU A 23 -3.10 3.35 2.75
CA LEU A 23 -2.20 4.50 2.75
C LEU A 23 -2.41 5.38 1.50
N ASN A 24 -2.65 4.77 0.34
CA ASN A 24 -3.03 5.51 -0.87
C ASN A 24 -4.34 6.28 -0.70
N SER A 25 -5.36 5.70 -0.07
CA SER A 25 -6.61 6.43 0.17
C SER A 25 -6.42 7.61 1.12
N ILE A 26 -5.60 7.45 2.17
CA ILE A 26 -5.26 8.54 3.10
C ILE A 26 -4.55 9.67 2.35
N ILE A 27 -3.54 9.36 1.53
CA ILE A 27 -2.82 10.38 0.73
C ILE A 27 -3.79 11.13 -0.17
N LYS A 28 -4.70 10.44 -0.86
CA LYS A 28 -5.70 11.08 -1.74
C LYS A 28 -6.64 11.99 -0.96
N GLN A 29 -7.08 11.56 0.22
CA GLN A 29 -7.94 12.37 1.07
C GLN A 29 -7.22 13.63 1.56
N GLN A 30 -5.97 13.52 2.01
CA GLN A 30 -5.14 14.67 2.41
C GLN A 30 -4.91 15.63 1.24
N GLN A 31 -4.66 15.11 0.04
CA GLN A 31 -4.53 15.93 -1.17
C GLN A 31 -5.82 16.69 -1.48
N GLN A 32 -6.98 16.05 -1.36
CA GLN A 32 -8.26 16.72 -1.54
C GLN A 32 -8.49 17.81 -0.49
N GLN A 33 -8.19 17.53 0.79
CA GLN A 33 -8.26 18.52 1.86
C GLN A 33 -7.38 19.74 1.56
N CYS A 34 -6.17 19.56 1.03
CA CYS A 34 -5.33 20.69 0.59
C CYS A 34 -6.00 21.53 -0.50
N VAL A 35 -6.67 20.90 -1.47
CA VAL A 35 -7.41 21.60 -2.53
C VAL A 35 -8.58 22.40 -1.93
N ASP A 36 -9.35 21.80 -1.04
CA ASP A 36 -10.51 22.43 -0.41
C ASP A 36 -10.07 23.63 0.45
N ILE A 37 -8.99 23.49 1.22
CA ILE A 37 -8.42 24.58 2.03
C ILE A 37 -7.92 25.71 1.11
N ARG A 38 -7.25 25.41 0.00
CA ARG A 38 -6.83 26.44 -0.98
C ARG A 38 -8.00 27.20 -1.56
N GLN A 39 -9.10 26.52 -1.89
CA GLN A 39 -10.32 27.18 -2.34
C GLN A 39 -10.89 28.10 -1.26
N ARG A 40 -10.88 27.67 0.01
CA ARG A 40 -11.30 28.50 1.13
C ARG A 40 -10.43 29.74 1.30
N ILE A 41 -9.10 29.60 1.20
CA ILE A 41 -8.16 30.73 1.22
C ILE A 41 -8.49 31.73 0.11
N LEU A 42 -8.78 31.27 -1.11
CA LEU A 42 -9.15 32.17 -2.22
C LEU A 42 -10.40 33.01 -1.90
N VAL A 43 -11.43 32.41 -1.29
CA VAL A 43 -12.63 33.12 -0.84
C VAL A 43 -12.32 34.13 0.27
N LEU A 44 -11.48 33.76 1.23
CA LEU A 44 -11.07 34.67 2.30
C LEU A 44 -10.21 35.81 1.77
N ALA A 45 -9.36 35.56 0.77
CA ALA A 45 -8.54 36.58 0.13
C ALA A 45 -9.38 37.60 -0.62
N THR A 46 -10.45 37.18 -1.31
CA THR A 46 -11.38 38.13 -1.96
C THR A 46 -12.16 38.93 -0.91
N GLN A 47 -12.54 38.32 0.21
CA GLN A 47 -13.14 39.03 1.35
C GLN A 47 -12.17 40.07 1.93
N ALA A 48 -10.91 39.70 2.17
CA ALA A 48 -9.88 40.63 2.66
C ALA A 48 -9.65 41.81 1.70
N ALA A 49 -9.63 41.57 0.39
CA ALA A 49 -9.50 42.62 -0.62
C ALA A 49 -10.73 43.56 -0.67
N SER A 50 -11.92 43.04 -0.40
CA SER A 50 -13.12 43.88 -0.26
C SER A 50 -12.97 44.88 0.89
N TYR A 51 -12.18 44.55 1.92
CA TYR A 51 -11.87 45.45 3.01
C TYR A 51 -10.84 46.55 2.67
N GLU A 52 -10.32 46.65 1.45
CA GLU A 52 -9.42 47.74 1.04
C GLU A 52 -10.12 48.86 0.27
N LYS A 53 -11.28 48.59 -0.33
CA LYS A 53 -11.88 49.41 -1.39
C LYS A 53 -12.92 50.46 -0.96
N SER A 54 -13.14 50.72 0.32
CA SER A 54 -14.23 51.63 0.73
C SER A 54 -13.67 52.88 1.38
N GLU A 55 -14.11 54.02 0.84
CA GLU A 55 -13.92 55.34 1.41
C GLU A 55 -14.82 55.44 2.64
N GLU A 56 -14.20 55.51 3.82
CA GLU A 56 -14.95 55.55 5.06
C GLU A 56 -14.97 56.96 5.62
N LEU A 57 -16.18 57.43 5.89
CA LEU A 57 -16.44 58.78 6.36
C LEU A 57 -16.26 58.91 7.89
N SER A 58 -16.12 57.81 8.64
CA SER A 58 -15.97 57.81 10.11
C SER A 58 -14.77 56.99 10.61
N ARG A 59 -14.13 57.49 11.67
CA ARG A 59 -12.97 56.86 12.30
C ARG A 59 -13.30 55.50 12.91
N THR A 60 -14.48 55.34 13.48
CA THR A 60 -14.90 54.09 14.14
C THR A 60 -15.13 52.97 13.14
N ALA A 61 -15.76 53.27 12.00
CA ALA A 61 -15.90 52.32 10.91
C ALA A 61 -14.52 51.82 10.43
N PHE A 62 -13.55 52.76 10.32
CA PHE A 62 -12.23 52.44 9.77
C PHE A 62 -11.53 51.38 10.62
N TRP A 63 -11.52 51.58 11.95
CA TRP A 63 -10.88 50.63 12.87
C TRP A 63 -11.60 49.30 12.92
N GLU A 64 -12.93 49.29 12.88
CA GLU A 64 -13.70 48.04 12.87
C GLU A 64 -13.40 47.22 11.62
N ARG A 65 -13.24 47.86 10.47
CA ARG A 65 -12.86 47.18 9.24
C ARG A 65 -11.43 46.66 9.27
N GLN A 66 -10.47 47.45 9.78
CA GLN A 66 -9.10 46.95 9.94
C GLN A 66 -9.06 45.74 10.88
N ARG A 67 -9.90 45.74 11.93
CA ARG A 67 -10.08 44.58 12.82
C ARG A 67 -10.61 43.37 12.07
N LEU A 68 -11.69 43.52 11.30
CA LEU A 68 -12.25 42.43 10.50
C LEU A 68 -11.27 41.89 9.45
N LYS A 69 -10.53 42.79 8.78
CA LYS A 69 -9.47 42.41 7.84
C LYS A 69 -8.37 41.61 8.52
N ALA A 70 -7.90 42.06 9.68
CA ALA A 70 -6.87 41.35 10.44
C ALA A 70 -7.33 39.94 10.87
N VAL A 71 -8.59 39.79 11.27
CA VAL A 71 -9.18 38.47 11.58
C VAL A 71 -9.14 37.55 10.36
N VAL A 72 -9.59 38.03 9.20
CA VAL A 72 -9.58 37.23 7.96
C VAL A 72 -8.16 36.85 7.54
N LEU A 73 -7.19 37.77 7.66
CA LEU A 73 -5.79 37.47 7.36
C LEU A 73 -5.19 36.44 8.33
N ALA A 74 -5.56 36.50 9.61
CA ALA A 74 -5.14 35.49 10.59
C ALA A 74 -5.72 34.11 10.26
N GLU A 75 -6.99 34.03 9.84
CA GLU A 75 -7.60 32.78 9.36
C GLU A 75 -6.88 32.22 8.12
N ILE A 76 -6.52 33.08 7.16
CA ILE A 76 -5.73 32.68 5.99
C ILE A 76 -4.40 32.07 6.42
N ALA A 77 -3.65 32.74 7.30
CA ALA A 77 -2.37 32.25 7.79
C ALA A 77 -2.51 30.89 8.50
N GLN A 78 -3.59 30.68 9.26
CA GLN A 78 -3.88 29.39 9.88
C GLN A 78 -4.11 28.30 8.83
N PHE A 79 -4.86 28.58 7.77
CA PHE A 79 -5.09 27.63 6.67
C PHE A 79 -3.82 27.34 5.87
N GLU A 80 -2.95 28.32 5.66
CA GLU A 80 -1.64 28.11 5.02
C GLU A 80 -0.76 27.17 5.85
N PHE A 81 -0.69 27.37 7.16
CA PHE A 81 0.02 26.47 8.07
C PHE A 81 -0.55 25.03 8.05
N GLN A 82 -1.88 24.90 7.96
CA GLN A 82 -2.51 23.58 7.80
C GLN A 82 -2.10 22.89 6.50
N ILE A 83 -2.03 23.63 5.38
CA ILE A 83 -1.56 23.09 4.10
C ILE A 83 -0.11 22.61 4.20
N GLU A 84 0.77 23.38 4.83
CA GLU A 84 2.17 22.98 5.03
C GLU A 84 2.28 21.68 5.84
N THR A 85 1.50 21.59 6.92
CA THR A 85 1.43 20.40 7.77
C THR A 85 0.97 19.17 6.97
N LEU A 86 -0.15 19.28 6.24
CA LEU A 86 -0.67 18.22 5.39
C LEU A 86 0.32 17.83 4.28
N THR A 87 1.03 18.79 3.71
CA THR A 87 2.05 18.55 2.68
C THR A 87 3.23 17.74 3.26
N GLY A 88 3.66 18.08 4.47
CA GLY A 88 4.63 17.31 5.24
C GLY A 88 4.17 15.86 5.46
N GLU A 89 2.94 15.66 5.93
CA GLU A 89 2.35 14.33 6.14
C GLU A 89 2.26 13.52 4.84
N ILE A 90 1.81 14.13 3.74
CA ILE A 90 1.75 13.49 2.42
C ILE A 90 3.14 13.00 2.00
N SER A 91 4.18 13.82 2.20
CA SER A 91 5.56 13.44 1.86
C SER A 91 6.02 12.23 2.67
N LYS A 92 5.75 12.21 3.98
CA LYS A 92 6.06 11.09 4.88
C LYS A 92 5.32 9.81 4.47
N ASN A 93 4.04 9.94 4.15
CA ASN A 93 3.20 8.82 3.69
C ASN A 93 3.70 8.25 2.35
N LYS A 94 4.18 9.09 1.42
CA LYS A 94 4.79 8.63 0.16
C LYS A 94 6.07 7.83 0.39
N VAL A 95 6.92 8.25 1.35
CA VAL A 95 8.12 7.49 1.72
C VAL A 95 7.73 6.12 2.27
N GLN A 96 6.78 6.06 3.20
CA GLN A 96 6.26 4.81 3.75
C GLN A 96 5.67 3.89 2.67
N LEU A 97 4.99 4.46 1.68
CA LEU A 97 4.44 3.71 0.55
C LEU A 97 5.55 3.02 -0.27
N SER A 98 6.68 3.70 -0.48
CA SER A 98 7.84 3.12 -1.16
C SER A 98 8.41 1.92 -0.39
N GLU A 99 8.41 1.98 0.95
CA GLU A 99 8.88 0.89 1.81
C GLU A 99 7.91 -0.29 1.82
N ILE A 100 6.60 -0.02 1.87
CA ILE A 100 5.56 -1.04 1.72
C ILE A 100 5.69 -1.74 0.37
N ALA A 101 5.90 -1.00 -0.72
CA ALA A 101 6.08 -1.58 -2.05
C ALA A 101 7.31 -2.51 -2.12
N LYS A 102 8.44 -2.10 -1.53
CA LYS A 102 9.64 -2.95 -1.41
C LYS A 102 9.34 -4.23 -0.61
N ARG A 103 8.64 -4.12 0.53
CA ARG A 103 8.24 -5.28 1.34
C ARG A 103 7.31 -6.23 0.57
N ALA A 104 6.32 -5.69 -0.14
CA ALA A 104 5.40 -6.46 -0.97
C ALA A 104 6.15 -7.23 -2.07
N PHE A 105 7.12 -6.59 -2.74
CA PHE A 105 7.96 -7.24 -3.75
C PHE A 105 8.75 -8.42 -3.17
N VAL A 106 9.38 -8.24 -2.01
CA VAL A 106 10.12 -9.32 -1.34
C VAL A 106 9.19 -10.49 -0.97
N LEU A 107 8.00 -10.20 -0.44
CA LEU A 107 7.02 -11.22 -0.07
C LEU A 107 6.51 -11.99 -1.30
N ARG A 108 6.19 -11.29 -2.40
CA ARG A 108 5.82 -11.92 -3.67
C ARG A 108 6.88 -12.90 -4.15
N ASN A 109 8.15 -12.47 -4.15
CA ASN A 109 9.26 -13.33 -4.56
C ASN A 109 9.40 -14.57 -3.66
N LYS A 110 9.18 -14.44 -2.35
CA LYS A 110 9.16 -15.58 -1.42
C LYS A 110 8.02 -16.54 -1.74
N CYS A 111 6.81 -16.04 -1.99
CA CYS A 111 5.68 -16.87 -2.40
C CYS A 111 5.99 -17.64 -3.69
N GLU A 112 6.54 -16.98 -4.71
CA GLU A 112 6.94 -17.62 -5.96
C GLU A 112 7.99 -18.72 -5.75
N LYS A 113 9.01 -18.47 -4.92
CA LYS A 113 10.02 -19.48 -4.57
C LYS A 113 9.41 -20.70 -3.88
N PHE A 114 8.52 -20.49 -2.91
CA PHE A 114 7.82 -21.60 -2.24
C PHE A 114 6.93 -22.40 -3.20
N ARG A 115 6.18 -21.73 -4.08
CA ARG A 115 5.37 -22.41 -5.11
C ARG A 115 6.21 -23.26 -6.05
N LYS A 116 7.35 -22.73 -6.52
CA LYS A 116 8.32 -23.47 -7.36
C LYS A 116 8.86 -24.70 -6.63
N TYR A 117 9.30 -24.53 -5.38
CA TYR A 117 9.79 -25.63 -4.56
C TYR A 117 8.74 -26.73 -4.38
N LEU A 118 7.50 -26.37 -4.02
CA LEU A 118 6.42 -27.34 -3.83
C LEU A 118 6.09 -28.09 -5.13
N LYS A 119 6.17 -27.42 -6.29
CA LYS A 119 6.00 -28.07 -7.60
C LYS A 119 7.11 -29.09 -7.84
N GLN A 120 8.37 -28.73 -7.61
CA GLN A 120 9.51 -29.64 -7.76
C GLN A 120 9.41 -30.83 -6.81
N GLN A 121 9.03 -30.61 -5.55
CA GLN A 121 8.85 -31.68 -4.57
C GLN A 121 7.77 -32.67 -4.99
N ARG A 122 6.66 -32.20 -5.58
CA ARG A 122 5.60 -33.08 -6.10
C ARG A 122 6.11 -33.94 -7.26
N ILE A 123 6.87 -33.35 -8.19
CA ILE A 123 7.46 -34.08 -9.32
C ILE A 123 8.42 -35.16 -8.82
N ALA A 124 9.34 -34.81 -7.91
CA ALA A 124 10.31 -35.76 -7.36
C ALA A 124 9.63 -36.95 -6.65
N ARG A 125 8.54 -36.71 -5.91
CA ARG A 125 7.75 -37.78 -5.27
C ARG A 125 7.09 -38.71 -6.28
N ARG A 126 6.56 -38.17 -7.39
CA ARG A 126 5.97 -38.98 -8.47
C ARG A 126 7.02 -39.87 -9.12
N LEU A 127 8.13 -39.29 -9.55
CA LEU A 127 9.23 -40.03 -10.16
C LEU A 127 9.77 -41.14 -9.25
N LYS A 128 9.90 -40.87 -7.94
CA LYS A 128 10.30 -41.90 -6.96
C LYS A 128 9.30 -43.04 -6.89
N SER A 129 8.00 -42.73 -6.89
CA SER A 129 6.93 -43.75 -6.87
C SER A 129 6.91 -44.58 -8.16
N GLU A 130 7.10 -43.94 -9.31
CA GLU A 130 7.15 -44.60 -10.62
C GLU A 130 8.36 -45.55 -10.70
N LEU A 131 9.54 -45.09 -10.25
CA LEU A 131 10.75 -45.93 -10.20
C LEU A 131 10.57 -47.11 -9.24
N GLN A 132 9.94 -46.90 -8.09
CA GLN A 132 9.64 -47.99 -7.17
C GLN A 132 8.71 -49.04 -7.81
N GLN A 133 7.66 -48.60 -8.52
CA GLN A 133 6.77 -49.50 -9.26
C GLN A 133 7.49 -50.27 -10.37
N GLN A 134 8.41 -49.62 -11.09
CA GLN A 134 9.23 -50.28 -12.11
C GLN A 134 10.10 -51.38 -11.50
N ASN A 135 10.79 -51.09 -10.39
CA ASN A 135 11.61 -52.08 -9.69
C ASN A 135 10.76 -53.26 -9.19
N GLU A 136 9.58 -53.01 -8.59
CA GLU A 136 8.66 -54.06 -8.14
C GLU A 136 8.22 -54.95 -9.31
N ILE A 137 7.93 -54.37 -10.47
CA ILE A 137 7.58 -55.12 -11.69
C ILE A 137 8.77 -55.97 -12.17
N GLU A 138 9.98 -55.40 -12.22
CA GLU A 138 11.19 -56.12 -12.63
C GLU A 138 11.49 -57.31 -11.69
N GLU A 139 11.39 -57.11 -10.37
CA GLU A 139 11.55 -58.20 -9.38
C GLU A 139 10.53 -59.32 -9.62
N LEU A 140 9.25 -58.98 -9.85
CA LEU A 140 8.23 -59.97 -10.16
C LEU A 140 8.53 -60.75 -11.45
N PHE A 141 9.04 -60.09 -12.50
CA PHE A 141 9.45 -60.75 -13.73
C PHE A 141 10.65 -61.69 -13.52
N VAL A 142 11.63 -61.31 -12.71
CA VAL A 142 12.77 -62.17 -12.35
C VAL A 142 12.28 -63.41 -11.60
N HIS A 143 11.38 -63.24 -10.63
CA HIS A 143 10.83 -64.35 -9.86
C HIS A 143 9.95 -65.29 -10.68
N VAL A 144 9.13 -64.78 -11.61
CA VAL A 144 8.32 -65.61 -12.53
C VAL A 144 9.22 -66.38 -13.50
N SER A 145 10.26 -65.75 -14.03
CA SER A 145 11.22 -66.39 -14.95
C SER A 145 11.96 -67.54 -14.27
N HIS A 146 12.50 -67.32 -13.06
CA HIS A 146 13.16 -68.39 -12.29
C HIS A 146 12.22 -69.55 -11.90
N LYS A 147 10.93 -69.28 -11.66
CA LYS A 147 9.96 -70.33 -11.33
C LYS A 147 9.58 -71.19 -12.54
N ASN A 148 9.71 -70.66 -13.75
CA ASN A 148 9.48 -71.39 -14.99
C ASN A 148 10.72 -72.18 -15.46
N GLU A 149 11.93 -71.76 -15.07
CA GLU A 149 13.18 -72.51 -15.33
C GLU A 149 13.38 -73.73 -14.42
N LEU A 150 12.69 -73.77 -13.27
CA LEU A 150 12.74 -74.87 -12.30
C LEU A 150 11.66 -75.96 -12.52
N LYS A 151 10.92 -75.90 -13.63
CA LYS A 151 9.98 -76.94 -14.07
C LYS A 151 10.51 -77.64 -15.31
#